data_AF-A0A9E2P936-F1
#
_entry.id   AF-A0A9E2P936-F1
#
_cell.length_a   1.000
_cell.length_b   1.000
_cell.length_c   1.000
_cell.angle_alpha   90.00
_cell.angle_beta   90.00
_cell.angle_gamma   90.00
#
_symmetry.space_group_name_H-M   'P 1'
#
loop_
_entity.id
_entity.type
_entity.pdbx_description
1 polymer ?
#
loop_
_entity_poly.entity_id
_entity_poly.type
_entity_poly.pdbx_seq_one_letter_code
_entity_poly.pdbx_strand_id
1 'polypeptide(L)'
;MSIRKRIQDSLLLYKNGHYEGAFLNALVAVAATARREDPDRKMKDGDCFEAFLNKRHRNILQVEFRGELHTIPHIFYKWFRCELVHEGGLPIDVEFIESDQLSLRAGGAPNYVLKMSQGWFNWLVAAVVEAACNKEEFANT
;
A
#
# COMPACT_ATOMS: atom_id res chain seq x y z
N MET A 1 15.01 2.88 -11.71
CA MET A 1 13.60 2.91 -12.15
C MET A 1 12.91 4.05 -11.42
N SER A 2 12.12 4.89 -12.10
CA SER A 2 11.49 6.07 -11.48
C SER A 2 10.19 5.70 -10.75
N ILE A 3 9.67 6.59 -9.89
CA ILE A 3 8.40 6.40 -9.18
C ILE A 3 7.25 6.31 -10.19
N ARG A 4 7.26 7.16 -11.23
CA ARG A 4 6.30 7.10 -12.35
C ARG A 4 6.30 5.75 -13.05
N LYS A 5 7.47 5.19 -13.38
CA LYS A 5 7.55 3.86 -14.01
C LYS A 5 6.97 2.78 -13.08
N ARG A 6 7.21 2.85 -11.77
CA ARG A 6 6.60 1.93 -10.79
C ARG A 6 5.07 1.99 -10.81
N ILE A 7 4.50 3.19 -10.87
CA ILE A 7 3.05 3.38 -10.98
C ILE A 7 2.51 2.87 -12.32
N GLN A 8 3.21 3.11 -13.43
CA GLN A 8 2.81 2.59 -14.73
C GLN A 8 2.80 1.06 -14.77
N ASP A 9 3.85 0.43 -14.23
CA ASP A 9 3.94 -1.02 -14.14
C ASP A 9 2.86 -1.60 -13.21
N SER A 10 2.58 -0.93 -12.09
CA SER A 10 1.51 -1.36 -11.19
C SER A 10 0.14 -1.30 -11.86
N LEU A 11 -0.15 -0.26 -12.63
CA LEU A 11 -1.40 -0.12 -13.38
C LEU A 11 -1.52 -1.17 -14.48
N LEU A 12 -0.42 -1.49 -15.17
CA LEU A 12 -0.40 -2.54 -16.19
C LEU A 12 -0.68 -3.92 -15.58
N LEU A 13 -0.06 -4.24 -14.45
CA LEU A 13 -0.29 -5.49 -13.73
C LEU A 13 -1.74 -5.60 -13.26
N TYR A 14 -2.28 -4.50 -12.70
CA TYR A 14 -3.66 -4.45 -12.24
C TYR A 14 -4.65 -4.72 -13.38
N LYS A 15 -4.45 -4.07 -14.53
CA LYS A 15 -5.30 -4.26 -15.72
C LYS A 15 -5.31 -5.69 -16.25
N ASN A 16 -4.23 -6.45 -16.02
CA ASN A 16 -4.10 -7.85 -16.44
C ASN A 16 -4.47 -8.86 -15.33
N GLY A 17 -5.05 -8.41 -14.21
CA GLY A 17 -5.47 -9.29 -13.10
C GLY A 17 -4.34 -9.76 -12.19
N HIS A 18 -3.12 -9.23 -12.34
CA HIS A 18 -1.97 -9.56 -11.50
C HIS A 18 -1.95 -8.66 -10.24
N TYR A 19 -2.96 -8.78 -9.38
CA TYR A 19 -3.21 -7.85 -8.27
C TYR A 19 -2.08 -7.82 -7.22
N GLU A 20 -1.48 -8.95 -6.89
CA GLU A 20 -0.36 -9.01 -5.94
C GLU A 20 0.84 -8.19 -6.43
N GLY A 21 1.24 -8.41 -7.68
CA GLY A 21 2.34 -7.68 -8.31
C GLY A 21 2.00 -6.19 -8.49
N ALA A 22 0.74 -5.87 -8.77
CA ALA A 22 0.26 -4.49 -8.86
C ALA A 22 0.39 -3.77 -7.51
N PHE A 23 -0.13 -4.37 -6.44
CA PHE A 23 -0.04 -3.83 -5.09
C PHE A 23 1.39 -3.68 -4.63
N LEU A 24 2.23 -4.69 -4.84
CA LEU A 24 3.64 -4.65 -4.45
C LEU A 24 4.36 -3.47 -5.14
N ASN A 25 4.16 -3.28 -6.44
CA ASN A 25 4.76 -2.15 -7.16
C ASN A 25 4.25 -0.80 -6.66
N ALA A 26 2.96 -0.68 -6.35
CA ALA A 26 2.38 0.52 -5.77
C ALA A 26 2.98 0.82 -4.38
N LEU A 27 3.14 -0.20 -3.52
CA LEU A 27 3.75 -0.06 -2.19
C LEU A 27 5.22 0.36 -2.26
N VAL A 28 5.97 -0.13 -3.25
CA VAL A 28 7.34 0.33 -3.50
C VAL A 28 7.36 1.79 -3.93
N ALA A 29 6.41 2.23 -4.76
CA ALA A 29 6.27 3.63 -5.16
C ALA A 29 5.91 4.53 -3.96
N VAL A 30 5.05 4.06 -3.06
CA VAL A 30 4.74 4.72 -1.78
C VAL A 30 6.00 4.88 -0.94
N ALA A 31 6.78 3.81 -0.75
CA ALA A 31 8.01 3.87 0.04
C ALA A 31 9.02 4.86 -0.54
N ALA A 32 9.21 4.85 -1.86
CA ALA A 32 10.09 5.81 -2.54
C ALA A 32 9.60 7.26 -2.37
N THR A 33 8.29 7.49 -2.43
CA THR A 33 7.69 8.81 -2.23
C THR A 33 7.83 9.28 -0.79
N ALA A 34 7.57 8.40 0.18
CA ALA A 34 7.76 8.68 1.60
C ALA A 34 9.20 9.14 1.88
N ARG A 35 10.20 8.45 1.31
CA ARG A 35 11.60 8.85 1.40
C ARG A 35 11.93 10.17 0.72
N ARG A 36 11.20 10.55 -0.33
CA ARG A 36 11.35 11.86 -0.97
C ARG A 36 10.82 12.99 -0.07
N GLU A 37 9.83 12.71 0.80
CA GLU A 37 9.34 13.68 1.80
C GLU A 37 10.19 13.74 3.09
N ASP A 38 11.02 12.74 3.36
CA ASP A 38 12.02 12.72 4.45
C ASP A 38 13.45 12.61 3.88
N PRO A 39 13.97 13.64 3.18
CA PRO A 39 15.25 13.58 2.49
C PRO A 39 16.43 13.37 3.46
N ASP A 40 16.32 13.89 4.69
CA ASP A 40 17.32 13.75 5.74
C ASP A 40 17.32 12.35 6.37
N ARG A 41 16.36 11.49 6.02
CA ARG A 41 16.17 10.13 6.55
C ARG A 41 16.15 10.09 8.08
N LYS A 42 15.48 11.06 8.70
CA LYS A 42 15.36 11.13 10.16
C LYS A 42 14.51 10.00 10.70
N MET A 43 13.56 9.51 9.91
CA MET A 43 12.66 8.42 10.29
C MET A 43 13.17 7.07 9.78
N LYS A 44 12.91 6.00 10.54
CA LYS A 44 13.12 4.64 10.04
C LYS A 44 12.15 4.36 8.88
N ASP A 45 12.41 3.29 8.13
CA ASP A 45 11.66 3.01 6.89
C ASP A 45 10.18 2.81 7.11
N GLY A 46 9.81 1.98 8.10
CA GLY A 46 8.42 1.78 8.51
C GLY A 46 7.77 3.08 8.97
N ASP A 47 8.41 3.80 9.89
CA ASP A 47 7.86 5.05 10.42
C ASP A 47 7.61 6.08 9.31
N CYS A 48 8.55 6.21 8.37
CA CYS A 48 8.44 7.12 7.23
C CYS A 48 7.28 6.72 6.31
N PHE A 49 7.18 5.42 5.99
CA PHE A 49 6.10 4.86 5.17
C PHE A 49 4.72 5.08 5.81
N GLU A 50 4.58 4.74 7.09
CA GLU A 50 3.32 4.87 7.82
C GLU A 50 2.92 6.35 7.96
N ALA A 51 3.87 7.23 8.30
CA ALA A 51 3.60 8.67 8.39
C ALA A 51 3.17 9.28 7.06
N PHE A 52 3.77 8.85 5.94
CA PHE A 52 3.38 9.32 4.60
C PHE A 52 1.92 8.98 4.27
N LEU A 53 1.48 7.76 4.58
CA LEU A 53 0.11 7.31 4.34
C LEU A 53 -0.88 7.93 5.33
N ASN A 54 -0.52 8.03 6.61
CA ASN A 54 -1.35 8.65 7.65
C ASN A 54 -1.66 10.12 7.33
N LYS A 55 -0.71 10.89 6.79
CA LYS A 55 -0.94 12.28 6.35
C LYS A 55 -2.01 12.43 5.26
N ARG A 56 -2.27 11.36 4.50
CA ARG A 56 -3.17 11.36 3.33
C ARG A 56 -4.51 10.71 3.62
N HIS A 57 -4.70 10.20 4.83
CA HIS A 57 -5.97 9.65 5.28
C HIS A 57 -6.53 10.53 6.41
N ARG A 58 -7.83 10.84 6.38
CA ARG A 58 -8.44 11.77 7.35
C ARG A 58 -8.69 11.16 8.73
N ASN A 59 -8.84 9.84 8.81
CA ASN A 59 -9.19 9.12 10.04
C ASN A 59 -8.14 8.04 10.38
N ILE A 60 -8.01 7.69 11.65
CA ILE A 60 -7.24 6.50 12.02
C ILE A 60 -8.11 5.28 11.70
N LEU A 61 -7.73 4.51 10.69
CA LEU A 61 -8.37 3.23 10.37
C LEU A 61 -7.55 2.11 11.02
N GLN A 62 -8.22 1.33 11.86
CA GLN A 62 -7.67 0.16 12.54
C GLN A 62 -8.52 -1.07 12.26
N VAL A 63 -7.89 -2.23 12.23
CA VAL A 63 -8.55 -3.53 12.09
C VAL A 63 -7.84 -4.55 12.98
N GLU A 64 -8.59 -5.49 13.51
CA GLU A 64 -8.01 -6.65 14.21
C GLU A 64 -7.42 -7.61 13.17
N PHE A 65 -6.16 -7.98 13.33
CA PHE A 65 -5.51 -8.98 12.50
C PHE A 65 -4.50 -9.75 13.35
N ARG A 66 -4.56 -11.09 13.30
CA ARG A 66 -3.74 -11.99 14.12
C ARG A 66 -3.81 -11.71 15.64
N GLY A 67 -5.01 -11.32 16.12
CA GLY A 67 -5.28 -11.09 17.54
C GLY A 67 -4.81 -9.73 18.08
N GLU A 68 -4.32 -8.85 17.21
CA GLU A 68 -3.87 -7.50 17.58
C GLU A 68 -4.56 -6.44 16.71
N LEU A 69 -4.73 -5.24 17.26
CA LEU A 69 -5.32 -4.11 16.54
C LEU A 69 -4.23 -3.34 15.79
N HIS A 70 -4.30 -3.34 14.46
CA HIS A 70 -3.30 -2.71 13.60
C HIS A 70 -3.89 -1.57 12.77
N THR A 71 -3.08 -0.55 12.48
CA THR A 71 -3.44 0.47 11.50
C THR A 71 -3.30 -0.08 10.08
N ILE A 72 -4.06 0.46 9.14
CA ILE A 72 -3.93 0.06 7.72
C ILE A 72 -2.52 0.31 7.17
N PRO A 73 -1.87 1.47 7.42
CA PRO A 73 -0.49 1.69 6.96
C PRO A 73 0.50 0.68 7.55
N HIS A 74 0.33 0.31 8.83
CA HIS A 74 1.13 -0.73 9.45
C HIS A 74 0.94 -2.07 8.73
N ILE A 75 -0.32 -2.40 8.39
CA ILE A 75 -0.62 -3.63 7.66
C ILE A 75 0.10 -3.67 6.30
N PHE A 76 0.03 -2.56 5.57
CA PHE A 76 0.67 -2.44 4.27
C PHE A 76 2.19 -2.54 4.36
N TYR A 77 2.80 -1.94 5.37
CA TYR A 77 4.24 -2.01 5.55
C TYR A 77 4.68 -3.43 5.95
N LYS A 78 4.10 -3.97 7.03
CA LYS A 78 4.57 -5.20 7.66
C LYS A 78 4.26 -6.44 6.81
N TRP A 79 3.03 -6.59 6.34
CA TRP A 79 2.60 -7.82 5.65
C TRP A 79 2.67 -7.67 4.13
N PHE A 80 2.09 -6.61 3.58
CA PHE A 80 2.06 -6.49 2.11
C PHE A 80 3.39 -6.08 1.51
N ARG A 81 4.22 -5.28 2.19
CA ARG A 81 5.52 -4.90 1.63
C ARG A 81 6.61 -5.84 2.09
N CYS A 82 6.80 -6.02 3.39
CA CYS A 82 7.92 -6.83 3.88
C CYS A 82 7.72 -8.33 3.60
N GLU A 83 6.56 -8.92 3.91
CA GLU A 83 6.37 -10.36 3.68
C GLU A 83 6.27 -10.71 2.19
N LEU A 84 5.55 -9.92 1.35
CA LEU A 84 5.56 -10.14 -0.11
C LEU A 84 6.99 -10.14 -0.70
N VAL A 85 7.86 -9.25 -0.20
CA VAL A 85 9.23 -9.11 -0.72
C VAL A 85 10.15 -10.20 -0.19
N HIS A 86 10.02 -10.60 1.09
CA HIS A 86 10.94 -11.56 1.71
C HIS A 86 10.52 -13.01 1.48
N GLU A 87 9.22 -13.30 1.54
CA GLU A 87 8.68 -14.66 1.44
C GLU A 87 8.17 -14.97 0.02
N GLY A 88 8.09 -13.97 -0.86
CA GLY A 88 7.74 -14.15 -2.27
C GLY A 88 6.26 -14.46 -2.55
N GLY A 89 5.38 -14.25 -1.57
CA GLY A 89 3.95 -14.49 -1.71
C GLY A 89 3.13 -13.73 -0.67
N LEU A 90 1.84 -13.52 -0.93
CA LEU A 90 0.93 -12.93 0.05
C LEU A 90 0.90 -13.80 1.31
N PRO A 91 0.73 -13.19 2.50
CA PRO A 91 0.39 -13.97 3.68
C PRO A 91 -0.86 -14.82 3.40
N ILE A 92 -0.87 -16.07 3.85
CA ILE A 92 -1.95 -17.03 3.60
C ILE A 92 -3.33 -16.54 4.08
N ASP A 93 -3.32 -15.59 4.99
CA ASP A 93 -4.45 -14.96 5.63
C ASP A 93 -4.81 -13.59 5.02
N VAL A 94 -4.45 -13.33 3.76
CA VAL A 94 -4.83 -12.13 3.02
C VAL A 94 -5.51 -12.48 1.70
N GLU A 95 -6.66 -11.87 1.42
CA GLU A 95 -7.42 -12.08 0.19
C GLU A 95 -7.87 -10.74 -0.42
N PHE A 96 -7.66 -10.56 -1.72
CA PHE A 96 -8.22 -9.42 -2.44
C PHE A 96 -9.69 -9.65 -2.75
N ILE A 97 -10.53 -8.65 -2.49
CA ILE A 97 -11.94 -8.65 -2.87
C ILE A 97 -12.21 -7.56 -3.92
N GLU A 98 -13.05 -7.89 -4.89
CA GLU A 98 -13.49 -6.95 -5.93
C GLU A 98 -14.45 -5.93 -5.32
N SER A 99 -13.93 -4.73 -5.06
CA SER A 99 -14.71 -3.58 -4.60
C SER A 99 -13.87 -2.32 -4.77
N ASP A 100 -14.47 -1.27 -5.34
CA ASP A 100 -13.83 0.05 -5.47
C ASP A 100 -13.89 0.87 -4.18
N GLN A 101 -14.69 0.43 -3.21
CA GLN A 101 -14.77 1.09 -1.90
C GLN A 101 -13.56 0.72 -1.03
N LEU A 102 -13.03 1.69 -0.29
CA LEU A 102 -11.98 1.42 0.72
C LEU A 102 -12.55 0.60 1.88
N SER A 103 -12.36 -0.70 1.79
CA SER A 103 -12.75 -1.65 2.83
C SER A 103 -11.62 -2.62 3.14
N LEU A 104 -11.47 -2.87 4.44
CA LEU A 104 -10.63 -3.92 5.00
C LEU A 104 -11.47 -4.64 6.04
N ARG A 105 -11.54 -5.97 5.96
CA ARG A 105 -12.37 -6.78 6.85
C ARG A 105 -11.54 -7.90 7.45
N ALA A 106 -11.46 -7.94 8.77
CA ALA A 106 -11.00 -9.12 9.47
C ALA A 106 -12.01 -10.24 9.28
N GLY A 107 -11.57 -11.39 8.76
CA GLY A 107 -12.37 -12.60 8.74
C GLY A 107 -12.59 -13.11 10.17
N GLY A 108 -13.75 -13.73 10.40
CA GLY A 108 -14.02 -14.44 11.64
C GLY A 108 -13.45 -15.86 11.63
N ALA A 109 -13.65 -16.57 12.75
CA ALA A 109 -13.39 -17.99 12.84
C ALA A 109 -14.12 -18.77 11.72
N PRO A 110 -13.52 -19.86 11.18
CA PRO A 110 -12.23 -20.42 11.57
C PRO A 110 -11.02 -19.88 10.78
N ASN A 111 -11.24 -19.10 9.71
CA ASN A 111 -10.19 -18.82 8.71
C ASN A 111 -9.42 -17.52 8.96
N TYR A 112 -9.99 -16.55 9.70
CA TYR A 112 -9.31 -15.30 10.08
C TYR A 112 -8.64 -14.52 8.94
N VAL A 113 -9.15 -14.65 7.71
CA VAL A 113 -8.58 -14.03 6.51
C VAL A 113 -8.90 -12.54 6.48
N LEU A 114 -7.88 -11.71 6.34
CA LEU A 114 -7.99 -10.29 6.09
C LEU A 114 -8.39 -10.05 4.62
N LYS A 115 -9.64 -9.65 4.42
CA LYS A 115 -10.17 -9.32 3.10
C LYS A 115 -9.93 -7.85 2.79
N MET A 116 -9.22 -7.58 1.70
CA MET A 116 -8.85 -6.24 1.29
C MET A 116 -9.45 -5.89 -0.07
N SER A 117 -10.20 -4.80 -0.12
CA SER A 117 -10.73 -4.27 -1.37
C SER A 117 -9.65 -3.78 -2.31
N GLN A 118 -9.90 -3.98 -3.60
CA GLN A 118 -9.10 -3.40 -4.66
C GLN A 118 -9.09 -1.86 -4.64
N GLY A 119 -10.09 -1.20 -4.06
CA GLY A 119 -10.10 0.26 -3.87
C GLY A 119 -8.83 0.81 -3.20
N TRP A 120 -8.18 0.02 -2.32
CA TRP A 120 -6.91 0.39 -1.71
C TRP A 120 -5.79 0.56 -2.73
N PHE A 121 -5.80 -0.18 -3.84
CA PHE A 121 -4.83 0.00 -4.93
C PHE A 121 -4.93 1.40 -5.52
N ASN A 122 -6.15 1.79 -5.91
CA ASN A 122 -6.43 3.09 -6.51
C ASN A 122 -6.03 4.22 -5.55
N TRP A 123 -6.30 4.04 -4.26
CA TRP A 123 -5.91 5.00 -3.24
C TRP A 123 -4.38 5.11 -3.07
N LEU A 124 -3.64 3.99 -3.07
CA LEU A 124 -2.18 4.01 -3.01
C LEU A 124 -1.57 4.72 -4.23
N VAL A 125 -2.12 4.47 -5.42
CA VAL A 125 -1.70 5.17 -6.65
C VAL A 125 -1.97 6.67 -6.53
N ALA A 126 -3.18 7.07 -6.12
CA ALA A 126 -3.52 8.48 -5.92
C ALA A 126 -2.61 9.15 -4.88
N ALA A 127 -2.34 8.49 -3.75
CA ALA A 127 -1.46 8.97 -2.69
C ALA A 127 -0.05 9.31 -3.20
N VAL A 128 0.47 8.54 -4.17
CA VAL A 128 1.76 8.77 -4.83
C VAL A 128 1.68 9.87 -5.88
N VAL A 129 0.69 9.83 -6.77
CA VAL A 129 0.56 10.77 -7.89
C VAL A 129 0.27 12.18 -7.41
N GLU A 130 -0.58 12.33 -6.39
CA GLU A 130 -1.00 13.61 -5.83
C GLU A 130 0.02 14.19 -4.83
N ALA A 131 1.06 13.43 -4.47
CA ALA A 131 2.09 13.91 -3.56
C ALA A 131 2.82 15.13 -4.15
N ALA A 132 2.89 16.22 -3.38
CA ALA A 132 3.49 17.47 -3.85
C ALA A 132 4.96 17.30 -4.30
N CYS A 133 5.70 16.42 -3.62
CA CYS A 133 7.09 16.07 -3.94
C CYS A 133 7.26 15.28 -5.26
N ASN A 134 6.16 14.82 -5.86
CA ASN A 134 6.16 14.08 -7.12
C ASN A 134 5.63 14.88 -8.31
N LYS A 135 5.15 16.12 -8.10
CA LYS A 135 4.50 16.93 -9.14
C LYS A 135 5.27 16.98 -10.46
N GLU A 136 6.56 17.25 -10.43
CA GLU A 136 7.39 17.33 -11.64
C GLU A 136 7.45 16.00 -12.41
N GLU A 137 7.45 14.87 -11.70
CA GLU A 137 7.52 13.54 -12.32
C GLU A 137 6.21 13.19 -13.06
N PHE A 138 5.09 13.76 -12.62
CA PHE A 138 3.74 13.53 -13.16
C PHE A 138 3.13 14.70 -13.93
N ALA A 139 3.81 15.85 -14.06
CA ALA A 139 3.29 17.06 -14.72
C ALA A 139 3.14 16.96 -16.25
N ASN A 140 3.84 16.01 -16.90
CA ASN A 140 3.84 15.81 -18.35
C ASN A 140 2.93 14.64 -18.76
N THR A 141 1.62 14.81 -18.58
CA THR A 141 0.56 13.93 -19.10
C THR A 141 -0.30 14.67 -20.09
#